data_AF-A0AAD2WEC0-F1
#
_entry.id   AF-A0AAD2WEC0-F1
#
_cell.length_a   1.000
_cell.length_b   1.000
_cell.length_c   1.000
_cell.angle_alpha   90.00
_cell.angle_beta   90.00
_cell.angle_gamma   90.00
#
_symmetry.space_group_name_H-M   'P 1'
#
loop_
_entity.id
_entity.type
_entity.pdbx_description
1 polymer ?
#
loop_
_entity_poly.entity_id
_entity_poly.type
_entity_poly.pdbx_seq_one_letter_code
_entity_poly.pdbx_strand_id
1 'polypeptide(L)'
;MIEDFVVEMNGEFTISSNGRSSGYLVLMKSQWESTGYQSYCKSCSQRNYQACTEGNNRCGRCGAEGDAGRLNFQHPPKTLRVSGQALDQDEDFNEWSLDQLANRVEVVEAFDNACDSIRSTFIDMLSLNVVEETVLIPQKRYVLKSA
;
A
#
# COMPACT_ATOMS: atom_id res chain seq x y z
N MET A 1 5.71 -7.75 -0.37
CA MET A 1 7.03 -7.74 -1.04
C MET A 1 7.57 -6.32 -1.21
N ILE A 2 7.01 -5.50 -2.11
CA ILE A 2 7.43 -4.07 -2.21
C ILE A 2 6.95 -3.29 -0.98
N GLU A 3 5.73 -3.54 -0.51
CA GLU A 3 5.22 -2.90 0.72
C GLU A 3 6.05 -3.25 1.96
N ASP A 4 6.50 -4.50 2.07
CA ASP A 4 7.36 -4.95 3.16
C ASP A 4 8.71 -4.23 3.15
N PHE A 5 9.34 -4.12 1.96
CA PHE A 5 10.58 -3.34 1.78
C PHE A 5 10.38 -1.87 2.17
N VAL A 6 9.26 -1.25 1.78
CA VAL A 6 8.95 0.14 2.17
C VAL A 6 8.83 0.28 3.69
N VAL A 7 8.21 -0.69 4.37
CA VAL A 7 8.09 -0.68 5.83
C VAL A 7 9.46 -0.85 6.50
N GLU A 8 10.26 -1.81 6.03
CA GLU A 8 11.62 -2.07 6.53
C GLU A 8 12.53 -0.83 6.39
N MET A 9 12.42 -0.12 5.26
CA MET A 9 13.16 1.10 4.96
C MET A 9 12.49 2.38 5.53
N ASN A 10 11.52 2.24 6.43
CA ASN A 10 10.77 3.36 7.05
C ASN A 10 10.13 4.35 6.05
N GLY A 11 9.90 3.93 4.82
CA GLY A 11 9.37 4.74 3.72
C GLY A 11 10.37 5.69 3.07
N GLU A 12 11.65 5.67 3.46
CA GLU A 12 12.70 6.48 2.83
C GLU A 12 13.07 5.96 1.44
N PHE A 13 12.84 4.67 1.21
CA PHE A 13 13.08 4.02 -0.07
C PHE A 13 11.91 3.15 -0.49
N THR A 14 11.76 3.01 -1.81
CA THR A 14 10.78 2.11 -2.42
C THR A 14 11.32 1.50 -3.71
N ILE A 15 10.60 0.52 -4.24
CA ILE A 15 10.91 -0.15 -5.49
C ILE A 15 9.87 0.25 -6.53
N SER A 16 10.33 0.71 -7.69
CA SER A 16 9.47 1.05 -8.82
C SER A 16 9.81 0.21 -10.04
N SER A 17 8.83 -0.07 -10.89
CA SER A 17 9.04 -0.71 -12.19
C SER A 17 9.25 0.35 -13.27
N ASN A 18 10.32 0.22 -14.06
CA ASN A 18 10.74 1.24 -15.02
C ASN A 18 11.15 0.62 -16.37
N GLY A 19 11.43 1.47 -17.35
CA GLY A 19 11.77 1.08 -18.72
C GLY A 19 10.56 0.80 -19.61
N ARG A 20 10.83 0.44 -20.87
CA ARG A 20 9.77 0.05 -21.83
C ARG A 20 9.08 -1.21 -21.31
N SER A 21 7.76 -1.14 -21.16
CA SER A 21 6.94 -2.21 -20.58
C SER A 21 7.26 -2.58 -19.13
N SER A 22 7.84 -1.66 -18.33
CA SER A 22 8.14 -1.89 -16.91
C SER A 22 9.09 -3.08 -16.67
N GLY A 23 10.08 -3.26 -17.56
CA GLY A 23 10.93 -4.45 -17.63
C GLY A 23 12.01 -4.61 -16.56
N TYR A 24 12.27 -3.59 -15.72
CA TYR A 24 13.22 -3.72 -14.61
C TYR A 24 12.76 -2.97 -13.36
N LEU A 25 13.27 -3.40 -12.21
CA LEU A 25 13.03 -2.78 -10.91
C LEU A 25 14.11 -1.75 -10.60
N VAL A 26 13.73 -0.67 -9.93
CA VAL A 26 14.62 0.44 -9.56
C VAL A 26 14.39 0.82 -8.11
N LEU A 27 15.48 0.98 -7.37
CA LEU A 27 15.49 1.58 -6.04
C LEU A 27 15.31 3.10 -6.15
N MET A 28 14.27 3.62 -5.49
CA MET A 28 13.89 5.03 -5.55
C MET A 28 13.83 5.63 -4.15
N LYS A 29 14.23 6.91 -4.00
CA LYS A 29 13.94 7.69 -2.78
C LYS A 29 12.43 7.90 -2.66
N SER A 30 11.90 7.82 -1.46
CA SER A 30 10.51 8.11 -1.14
C SER A 30 10.36 8.75 0.22
N GLN A 31 9.16 9.21 0.52
CA GLN A 31 8.79 9.67 1.85
C GLN A 31 7.29 9.49 2.09
N TRP A 32 6.92 9.25 3.34
CA TRP A 32 5.52 9.25 3.75
C TRP A 32 4.97 10.67 3.84
N GLU A 33 3.91 10.95 3.09
CA GLU A 33 3.20 12.22 3.16
C GLU A 33 1.79 12.04 3.70
N SER A 34 1.37 12.99 4.52
CA SER A 34 -0.02 13.06 4.95
C SER A 34 -0.90 13.33 3.74
N THR A 35 -1.96 12.54 3.58
CA THR A 35 -2.96 12.82 2.54
C THR A 35 -3.83 14.03 2.87
N GLY A 36 -3.75 14.55 4.10
CA GLY A 36 -4.58 15.65 4.60
C GLY A 36 -6.01 15.23 4.99
N TYR A 37 -6.44 13.99 4.70
CA TYR A 37 -7.76 13.53 5.09
C TYR A 37 -7.87 13.30 6.60
N GLN A 38 -8.93 13.83 7.20
CA GLN A 38 -9.16 13.81 8.65
C GLN A 38 -10.36 12.94 9.03
N SER A 39 -11.33 12.78 8.13
CA SER A 39 -12.51 11.95 8.37
C SER A 39 -12.95 11.17 7.14
N TYR A 40 -13.77 10.14 7.36
CA TYR A 40 -14.42 9.37 6.30
C TYR A 40 -15.88 9.07 6.66
N CYS A 41 -16.73 8.94 5.64
CA CYS A 41 -18.13 8.57 5.82
C CYS A 41 -18.27 7.06 6.08
N LYS A 42 -18.96 6.68 7.16
CA LYS A 42 -19.23 5.26 7.46
C LYS A 42 -20.21 4.60 6.48
N SER A 43 -21.06 5.39 5.83
CA SER A 43 -22.07 4.90 4.89
C SER A 43 -21.55 4.75 3.45
N CYS A 44 -20.76 5.71 2.93
CA CYS A 44 -20.31 5.71 1.54
C CYS A 44 -18.79 5.75 1.35
N SER A 45 -18.01 5.68 2.43
CA SER A 45 -16.54 5.65 2.43
C SER A 45 -15.86 6.91 1.86
N GLN A 46 -16.63 7.95 1.54
CA GLN A 46 -16.08 9.22 1.08
C GLN A 46 -15.17 9.84 2.15
N ARG A 47 -13.91 10.10 1.78
CA ARG A 47 -12.93 10.79 2.62
C ARG A 47 -13.12 12.31 2.57
N ASN A 48 -12.74 13.00 3.64
CA ASN A 48 -12.88 14.44 3.78
C ASN A 48 -11.67 15.05 4.54
N TYR A 49 -11.24 16.24 4.10
CA TYR A 49 -10.10 16.98 4.67
C TYR A 49 -10.41 17.62 6.04
N GLN A 50 -11.68 17.67 6.43
CA GLN A 50 -12.11 18.24 7.72
C GLN A 50 -12.41 17.13 8.72
N ALA A 51 -12.05 17.36 9.99
CA ALA A 51 -12.50 16.55 11.11
C ALA A 51 -13.99 16.80 11.41
N CYS A 52 -14.65 15.79 11.97
CA CYS A 52 -15.96 15.88 12.58
C CYS A 52 -15.84 16.58 13.93
N THR A 53 -16.81 17.44 14.23
CA THR A 53 -16.97 18.08 15.54
C THR A 53 -18.25 17.58 16.21
N GLU A 54 -18.43 17.87 17.49
CA GLU A 54 -19.70 17.60 18.17
C GLU A 54 -20.86 18.26 17.41
N GLY A 55 -21.90 17.47 17.12
CA GLY A 55 -23.07 17.91 16.37
C GLY A 55 -22.89 18.11 14.86
N ASN A 56 -21.69 17.92 14.30
CA ASN A 56 -21.48 18.06 12.85
C ASN A 56 -20.57 16.96 12.29
N ASN A 57 -21.22 15.95 11.71
CA ASN A 57 -20.56 14.89 10.96
C ASN A 57 -21.26 14.56 9.64
N ARG A 58 -22.10 15.46 9.12
CA ARG A 58 -22.84 15.21 7.88
C ARG A 58 -21.89 14.97 6.71
N CYS A 59 -22.18 13.94 5.91
CA CYS A 59 -21.43 13.64 4.69
C CYS A 59 -21.90 14.52 3.53
N GLY A 60 -20.98 15.26 2.90
CA GLY A 60 -21.30 16.08 1.72
C GLY A 60 -21.66 15.29 0.46
N ARG A 61 -21.39 13.97 0.41
CA ARG A 61 -21.67 13.12 -0.77
C ARG A 61 -23.02 12.41 -0.67
N CYS A 62 -23.25 11.65 0.41
CA CYS A 62 -24.49 10.88 0.57
C CYS A 62 -25.48 11.50 1.56
N GLY A 63 -25.11 12.60 2.24
CA GLY A 63 -25.97 13.27 3.21
C GLY A 63 -26.10 12.57 4.57
N ALA A 64 -25.51 11.39 4.77
CA ALA A 64 -25.59 10.67 6.04
C ALA A 64 -24.99 11.48 7.21
N GLU A 65 -25.63 11.41 8.37
CA GLU A 65 -25.28 12.13 9.61
C GLU A 65 -25.57 11.28 10.85
N GLY A 66 -25.19 11.76 12.04
CA GLY A 66 -25.33 11.02 13.28
C GLY A 66 -24.53 9.70 13.24
N ASP A 67 -25.14 8.59 13.60
CA ASP A 67 -24.47 7.29 13.63
C ASP A 67 -24.03 6.77 12.26
N ALA A 68 -24.65 7.23 11.17
CA ALA A 68 -24.27 6.89 9.80
C ALA A 68 -23.32 7.92 9.15
N GLY A 69 -23.05 9.02 9.85
CA GLY A 69 -22.25 10.12 9.35
C GLY A 69 -20.75 9.85 9.26
N ARG A 70 -19.98 10.93 9.16
CA ARG A 70 -18.52 10.89 9.13
C ARG A 70 -17.94 10.50 10.49
N LEU A 71 -16.77 9.88 10.46
CA LEU A 71 -15.95 9.54 11.61
C LEU A 71 -14.51 9.99 11.36
N ASN A 72 -13.85 10.50 12.40
CA ASN A 72 -12.45 10.91 12.34
C ASN A 72 -11.53 9.69 12.23
N PHE A 73 -10.47 9.82 11.44
CA PHE A 73 -9.41 8.82 11.44
C PHE A 73 -8.66 8.86 12.78
N GLN A 74 -8.44 7.70 13.40
CA GLN A 74 -7.53 7.58 14.55
C GLN A 74 -6.08 7.81 14.11
N HIS A 75 -5.72 7.26 12.95
CA HIS A 75 -4.46 7.51 12.27
C HIS A 75 -4.76 8.04 10.86
N PRO A 76 -4.56 9.34 10.61
CA PRO A 76 -4.79 9.93 9.30
C PRO A 76 -4.02 9.15 8.21
N PRO A 77 -4.67 8.85 7.06
CA PRO A 77 -4.03 8.09 6.01
C PRO A 77 -2.85 8.86 5.42
N LYS A 78 -1.78 8.11 5.14
CA LYS A 78 -0.58 8.60 4.47
C LYS A 78 -0.49 7.99 3.07
N THR A 79 0.26 8.64 2.20
CA THR A 79 0.62 8.13 0.89
C THR A 79 2.13 8.21 0.73
N LEU A 80 2.69 7.27 -0.02
CA LEU A 80 4.11 7.26 -0.30
C LEU A 80 4.38 8.14 -1.52
N ARG A 81 5.11 9.23 -1.33
CA ARG A 81 5.57 10.07 -2.43
C ARG A 81 6.94 9.60 -2.89
N VAL A 82 7.06 9.28 -4.18
CA VAL A 82 8.31 8.82 -4.79
C VAL A 82 9.02 10.01 -5.43
N SER A 83 10.32 10.14 -5.16
CA SER A 83 11.22 11.08 -5.81
C SER A 83 11.42 10.68 -7.28
N GLY A 84 11.44 11.65 -8.20
CA GLY A 84 11.80 11.39 -9.60
C GLY A 84 13.31 11.36 -9.86
N GLN A 85 14.13 11.60 -8.83
CA GLN A 85 15.59 11.63 -8.96
C GLN A 85 16.17 10.24 -8.73
N ALA A 86 17.24 9.92 -9.47
CA ALA A 86 18.05 8.75 -9.20
C ALA A 86 18.66 8.87 -7.79
N LEU A 87 18.74 7.73 -7.08
CA LEU A 87 19.11 7.65 -5.66
C LEU A 87 20.39 8.44 -5.34
N ASP A 88 21.43 8.21 -6.15
CA ASP A 88 22.82 8.64 -5.90
C ASP A 88 23.44 9.41 -7.06
N GLN A 89 22.59 10.00 -7.88
CA GLN A 89 23.08 10.83 -8.96
C GLN A 89 23.81 12.04 -8.36
N ASP A 90 25.08 12.18 -8.74
CA ASP A 90 25.99 13.25 -8.33
C ASP A 90 26.37 13.23 -6.83
N GLU A 91 26.18 12.12 -6.12
CA GLU A 91 26.67 11.95 -4.74
C GLU A 91 28.20 11.74 -4.70
N ASP A 92 28.91 12.48 -3.84
CA ASP A 92 30.33 12.27 -3.57
C ASP A 92 30.54 11.39 -2.33
N PHE A 93 30.80 10.10 -2.56
CA PHE A 93 31.02 9.12 -1.50
C PHE A 93 32.35 9.32 -0.73
N ASN A 94 33.27 10.16 -1.20
CA ASN A 94 34.54 10.37 -0.49
C ASN A 94 34.36 11.15 0.81
N GLU A 95 33.30 11.96 0.91
CA GLU A 95 32.98 12.73 2.11
C GLU A 95 32.18 11.92 3.15
N TRP A 96 31.80 10.70 2.80
CA TRP A 96 30.96 9.86 3.65
C TRP A 96 31.78 9.20 4.76
N SER A 97 31.20 9.17 5.96
CA SER A 97 31.73 8.33 7.03
C SER A 97 31.54 6.84 6.71
N LEU A 98 32.32 5.98 7.38
CA LEU A 98 32.15 4.53 7.27
C LEU A 98 30.73 4.10 7.66
N ASP A 99 30.10 4.77 8.64
CA ASP A 99 28.73 4.47 9.05
C ASP A 99 27.72 4.82 7.94
N GLN A 100 27.91 5.96 7.25
CA GLN A 100 27.04 6.33 6.12
C GLN A 100 27.17 5.33 4.97
N LEU A 101 28.40 4.90 4.66
CA LEU A 101 28.64 3.88 3.65
C LEU A 101 28.02 2.54 4.04
N ALA A 102 28.16 2.12 5.30
CA ALA A 102 27.55 0.90 5.82
C ALA A 102 26.02 0.95 5.70
N ASN A 103 25.38 2.03 6.15
CA ASN A 103 23.94 2.21 6.03
C ASN A 103 23.47 2.15 4.57
N ARG A 104 24.27 2.68 3.63
CA ARG A 104 23.93 2.59 2.21
C ARG A 104 24.05 1.16 1.67
N VAL A 105 25.07 0.41 2.09
CA VAL A 105 25.20 -1.00 1.72
C VAL A 105 23.99 -1.78 2.21
N GLU A 106 23.56 -1.57 3.45
CA GLU A 106 22.35 -2.22 4.00
C GLU A 106 21.11 -1.96 3.13
N VAL A 107 20.91 -0.72 2.66
CA VAL A 107 19.79 -0.38 1.76
C VAL A 107 19.90 -1.12 0.42
N VAL A 108 21.10 -1.22 -0.16
CA VAL A 108 21.31 -1.92 -1.44
C VAL A 108 21.12 -3.43 -1.28
N GLU A 109 21.62 -4.01 -0.20
CA GLU A 109 21.43 -5.44 0.11
C GLU A 109 19.95 -5.76 0.36
N ALA A 110 19.23 -4.92 1.11
CA ALA A 110 17.79 -5.07 1.31
C ALA A 110 17.02 -4.99 -0.03
N PHE A 111 17.44 -4.10 -0.93
CA PHE A 111 16.84 -3.99 -2.27
C PHE A 111 17.07 -5.24 -3.12
N ASP A 112 18.29 -5.79 -3.11
CA ASP A 112 18.63 -7.03 -3.83
C ASP A 112 17.80 -8.21 -3.31
N ASN A 113 17.74 -8.38 -1.98
CA ASN A 113 16.93 -9.41 -1.33
C ASN A 113 15.43 -9.29 -1.68
N ALA A 114 14.91 -8.06 -1.76
CA ALA A 114 13.53 -7.81 -2.17
C ALA A 114 13.29 -8.18 -3.65
N CYS A 115 14.23 -7.86 -4.55
CA CYS A 115 14.17 -8.26 -5.95
C CYS A 115 14.18 -9.78 -6.11
N ASP A 116 15.03 -10.47 -5.35
CA ASP A 116 15.12 -11.92 -5.32
C ASP A 116 13.82 -12.58 -4.84
N SER A 117 13.19 -11.99 -3.82
CA SER A 117 11.89 -12.42 -3.31
C SER A 117 10.78 -12.26 -4.37
N ILE A 118 10.75 -11.12 -5.07
CA ILE A 118 9.80 -10.85 -6.17
C ILE A 118 9.99 -11.85 -7.30
N ARG A 119 11.23 -12.08 -7.72
CA ARG A 119 11.57 -13.06 -8.77
C ARG A 119 11.11 -14.46 -8.37
N SER A 120 11.43 -14.90 -7.16
CA SER A 120 11.09 -16.25 -6.68
C SER A 120 9.58 -16.45 -6.64
N THR A 121 8.84 -15.47 -6.10
CA THR A 121 7.37 -15.50 -6.07
C THR A 121 6.76 -15.54 -7.46
N PHE A 122 7.32 -14.79 -8.41
CA PHE A 122 6.87 -14.83 -9.80
C PHE A 122 7.07 -16.22 -10.42
N ILE A 123 8.25 -16.83 -10.23
CA ILE A 123 8.53 -18.19 -10.69
C ILE A 123 7.56 -19.19 -10.05
N ASP A 124 7.30 -19.07 -8.76
CA ASP A 124 6.35 -19.93 -8.05
C ASP A 124 4.94 -19.80 -8.63
N MET A 125 4.50 -18.58 -8.95
CA MET A 125 3.20 -18.36 -9.60
C MET A 125 3.09 -19.01 -10.97
N LEU A 126 4.19 -19.09 -11.75
CA LEU A 126 4.19 -19.76 -13.05
C LEU A 126 3.96 -21.28 -12.94
N SER A 127 4.19 -21.87 -11.76
CA SER A 127 3.89 -23.28 -11.52
C SER A 127 2.40 -23.55 -11.25
N LEU A 128 1.62 -22.50 -10.97
CA LEU A 128 0.20 -22.61 -10.67
C LEU A 128 -0.64 -22.72 -11.94
N ASN A 129 -1.71 -23.51 -11.87
CA ASN A 129 -2.66 -23.65 -12.97
C ASN A 129 -4.04 -23.16 -12.52
N VAL A 130 -4.74 -22.48 -13.41
CA VAL A 130 -6.16 -22.15 -13.22
C VAL A 130 -6.95 -23.43 -13.48
N VAL A 131 -7.62 -23.93 -12.44
CA VAL A 131 -8.44 -25.14 -12.51
C VAL A 131 -9.90 -24.81 -12.16
N GLU A 132 -10.83 -25.54 -12.78
CA GLU A 132 -12.24 -25.46 -12.45
C GLU A 132 -12.55 -26.36 -11.26
N GLU A 133 -13.18 -25.81 -10.22
CA GLU A 133 -13.62 -26.56 -9.04
C GLU A 133 -15.13 -26.40 -8.87
N THR A 134 -15.85 -27.53 -8.79
CA THR A 134 -17.29 -27.55 -8.49
C THR A 134 -17.51 -27.89 -7.03
N VAL A 135 -18.14 -26.97 -6.28
CA VAL A 135 -18.46 -27.16 -4.86
C VAL A 135 -19.97 -27.35 -4.70
N LEU A 136 -20.39 -28.47 -4.09
CA LEU A 136 -21.80 -28.70 -3.72
C LEU A 136 -22.06 -28.12 -2.32
N ILE A 137 -22.98 -27.14 -2.24
CA ILE A 137 -23.33 -26.49 -0.98
C ILE A 137 -24.63 -27.08 -0.42
N PRO A 138 -24.63 -27.71 0.77
CA PRO A 138 -25.86 -28.16 1.42
C PRO A 138 -26.77 -26.97 1.74
N GLN A 139 -28.03 -27.04 1.31
CA GLN A 139 -29.00 -25.97 1.56
C GLN A 139 -30.28 -26.50 2.20
N LYS A 140 -30.64 -25.95 3.36
CA LYS A 140 -31.96 -26.16 3.97
C LYS A 140 -32.98 -25.25 3.29
N ARG A 141 -34.12 -25.80 2.91
CA ARG A 141 -35.23 -25.04 2.30
C ARG A 141 -36.56 -25.53 2.88
N TYR A 142 -37.47 -24.59 3.11
CA TYR A 142 -38.85 -24.92 3.45
C TYR A 142 -39.60 -25.25 2.16
N VAL A 143 -40.31 -26.37 2.15
CA VAL A 143 -41.13 -26.82 1.02
C VAL A 143 -42.51 -27.22 1.52
N LEU A 144 -43.54 -26.80 0.79
CA LEU A 144 -44.90 -27.31 0.96
C LEU A 144 -44.99 -28.70 0.32
N LYS A 145 -45.53 -29.68 1.04
CA LYS A 145 -45.82 -31.03 0.55
C LYS A 145 -47.28 -31.38 0.85
N SER A 146 -47.93 -32.05 -0.10
CA SER A 146 -49.21 -32.71 0.14
C SER A 146 -49.01 -33.94 1.03
N ALA A 147 -49.97 -34.20 1.91
CA ALA A 147 -49.99 -35.35 2.81
C ALA A 147 -50.19 -36.67 2.05
#